data_AF-A0A820GUS6-F1
#
_entry.id   AF-A0A820GUS6-F1
#
_cell.length_a   1.000
_cell.length_b   1.000
_cell.length_c   1.000
_cell.angle_alpha   90.00
_cell.angle_beta   90.00
_cell.angle_gamma   90.00
#
_symmetry.space_group_name_H-M   'P 1'
#
loop_
_entity.id
_entity.type
_entity.pdbx_description
1 polymer ?
#
loop_
_entity_poly.entity_id
_entity_poly.type
_entity_poly.pdbx_seq_one_letter_code
_entity_poly.pdbx_strand_id
1 'polypeptide(L)'
;LKNKVEIFYGLKYHFDLSRAKQILTIDKLHPDDSRKYVCRVNDIETSAWLEVTLFLAAKPLYNFYKELLDKMEVFRTKQTILECCINDLKGIC
;
A
#
# COMPACT_ATOMS: atom_id res chain seq x y z
N LEU A 1 16.81 4.82 -14.93
CA LEU A 1 15.84 4.70 -16.05
C LEU A 1 14.75 3.69 -15.69
N LYS A 2 13.48 3.99 -16.00
CA LYS A 2 12.33 3.06 -15.99
C LYS A 2 11.84 2.93 -17.43
N ASN A 3 11.86 1.72 -18.00
CA ASN A 3 11.47 1.49 -19.41
C ASN A 3 12.16 2.44 -20.41
N LYS A 4 13.48 2.62 -20.28
CA LYS A 4 14.31 3.53 -21.10
C LYS A 4 13.99 5.02 -20.94
N VAL A 5 13.08 5.40 -20.06
CA VAL A 5 12.78 6.80 -19.70
C VAL A 5 13.54 7.16 -18.43
N GLU A 6 14.06 8.39 -18.39
CA GLU A 6 14.70 8.94 -17.21
C GLU A 6 13.72 9.08 -16.05
N ILE A 7 14.19 8.78 -14.84
CA ILE A 7 13.38 8.91 -13.62
C ILE A 7 13.86 10.19 -12.95
N PHE A 8 12.93 11.11 -12.70
CA PHE A 8 13.22 12.38 -12.05
C PHE A 8 12.89 12.31 -10.57
N TYR A 9 13.66 13.04 -9.76
CA TYR A 9 13.43 13.16 -8.32
C TYR A 9 12.06 13.80 -8.05
N GLY A 10 11.34 13.31 -7.05
CA GLY A 10 10.07 13.88 -6.62
C GLY A 10 9.35 13.02 -5.58
N LEU A 11 8.06 13.30 -5.37
CA LEU A 11 7.23 12.64 -4.34
C LEU A 11 7.14 11.11 -4.43
N LYS A 12 7.41 10.54 -5.61
CA LYS A 12 7.37 9.10 -5.85
C LYS A 12 8.76 8.46 -5.88
N TYR A 13 9.77 9.21 -6.31
CA TYR A 13 11.10 8.69 -6.59
C TYR A 13 12.13 9.54 -5.86
N HIS A 14 12.81 8.94 -4.89
CA HIS A 14 13.89 9.58 -4.16
C HIS A 14 15.22 8.89 -4.48
N PHE A 15 16.24 9.70 -4.73
CA PHE A 15 17.60 9.24 -4.98
C PHE A 15 18.46 9.60 -3.78
N ASP A 16 19.27 8.64 -3.33
CA ASP A 16 20.27 8.85 -2.29
C ASP A 16 21.60 8.22 -2.72
N LEU A 17 22.70 8.86 -2.31
CA LEU A 17 24.05 8.37 -2.48
C LEU A 17 24.64 8.10 -1.10
N SER A 18 24.55 6.85 -0.67
CA SER A 18 25.12 6.43 0.61
C SER A 18 26.47 5.75 0.37
N ARG A 19 27.55 6.47 0.68
CA ARG A 19 28.95 6.03 0.49
C ARG A 19 29.26 5.70 -0.98
N ALA A 20 29.15 4.43 -1.35
CA ALA A 20 29.41 3.89 -2.68
C ALA A 20 28.17 3.17 -3.27
N LYS A 21 26.98 3.43 -2.72
CA LYS A 21 25.72 2.85 -3.16
C LYS A 21 24.80 3.96 -3.65
N GLN A 22 24.34 3.85 -4.90
CA GLN A 22 23.16 4.58 -5.35
C GLN A 22 21.91 3.83 -4.92
N ILE A 23 21.00 4.55 -4.27
CA ILE A 23 19.73 4.02 -3.76
C ILE A 23 18.60 4.77 -4.47
N LEU A 24 17.66 4.01 -5.03
CA LEU A 24 16.38 4.51 -5.53
C LEU A 24 15.27 4.03 -4.60
N THR A 25 14.63 4.96 -3.91
CA THR A 25 13.43 4.69 -3.11
C THR A 25 12.20 5.02 -3.94
N ILE A 26 11.23 4.09 -3.99
CA ILE A 26 9.97 4.24 -4.70
C ILE A 26 8.83 4.25 -3.67
N ASP A 27 8.23 5.41 -3.46
CA ASP A 27 7.10 5.56 -2.54
C ASP A 27 5.77 5.20 -3.20
N LYS A 28 4.85 4.65 -2.38
CA LYS A 28 3.50 4.26 -2.81
C LYS A 28 3.52 3.39 -4.08
N LEU A 29 4.17 2.22 -3.98
CA LEU A 29 4.26 1.25 -5.08
C LEU A 29 2.89 0.95 -5.70
N HIS A 30 2.83 1.04 -7.02
CA HIS A 30 1.67 0.69 -7.85
C HIS A 30 2.02 -0.53 -8.73
N PRO A 31 1.05 -1.35 -9.17
CA PRO A 31 1.32 -2.44 -10.12
C PRO A 31 2.07 -2.00 -11.39
N ASP A 32 1.83 -0.76 -11.85
CA ASP A 32 2.54 -0.16 -13.00
C ASP A 32 4.02 0.16 -12.74
N ASP A 33 4.48 0.03 -11.50
CA ASP A 33 5.89 0.11 -11.16
C ASP A 33 6.63 -1.20 -11.43
N SER A 34 5.92 -2.29 -11.71
CA SER A 34 6.49 -3.58 -12.12
C SER A 34 7.18 -3.49 -13.48
N ARG A 35 8.47 -3.16 -13.49
CA ARG A 35 9.25 -2.87 -14.69
C ARG A 35 10.74 -3.17 -14.47
N LYS A 36 11.50 -3.19 -15.56
CA LYS A 36 12.95 -3.17 -15.53
C LYS A 36 13.46 -1.77 -15.20
N TYR A 37 14.25 -1.67 -14.13
CA TYR A 37 14.98 -0.48 -13.73
C TYR A 37 16.44 -0.62 -14.13
N VAL A 38 17.01 0.46 -14.67
CA VAL A 38 18.42 0.52 -15.05
C VAL A 38 19.08 1.65 -14.29
N CYS A 39 20.15 1.32 -13.59
CA CYS A 39 21.07 2.28 -12.98
C CYS A 39 22.27 2.43 -13.91
N ARG A 40 22.59 3.66 -14.31
CA ARG A 40 23.72 3.97 -15.17
C ARG A 40 24.58 5.01 -14.48
N VAL A 41 25.87 4.71 -14.36
CA VAL A 41 26.89 5.61 -13.82
C VAL A 41 28.04 5.63 -14.82
N ASN A 42 28.26 6.79 -15.45
CA ASN A 42 29.16 6.92 -16.60
C ASN A 42 28.81 5.90 -17.70
N ASP A 43 29.77 5.07 -18.13
CA ASP A 43 29.60 4.06 -19.18
C ASP A 43 29.20 2.67 -18.65
N ILE A 44 29.01 2.52 -17.34
CA ILE A 44 28.63 1.25 -16.71
C ILE A 44 27.14 1.26 -16.39
N GLU A 45 26.44 0.20 -16.80
CA GLU A 45 25.02 0.00 -16.46
C GLU A 45 24.77 -1.31 -15.73
N THR A 46 23.81 -1.27 -14.82
CA THR A 46 23.25 -2.43 -14.13
C THR A 46 21.74 -2.36 -14.20
N SER A 47 21.06 -3.51 -14.16
CA SER A 47 19.61 -3.53 -14.25
C SER A 47 18.98 -4.60 -13.39
N ALA A 48 17.78 -4.33 -12.90
CA ALA A 48 17.00 -5.24 -12.08
C ALA A 48 15.52 -5.16 -12.49
N TRP A 49 14.81 -6.28 -12.36
CA TRP A 49 13.36 -6.33 -12.54
C TRP A 49 12.69 -6.13 -11.18
N LEU A 50 11.77 -5.18 -11.14
CA LEU A 50 10.83 -5.04 -10.03
C LEU A 50 9.52 -5.71 -10.45
N GLU A 51 9.03 -6.61 -9.62
CA GLU A 51 7.70 -7.18 -9.73
C GLU A 51 6.90 -6.78 -8.48
N VAL A 52 5.89 -5.94 -8.67
CA VAL A 52 4.97 -5.54 -7.61
C VAL A 52 3.79 -6.49 -7.66
N THR A 53 3.88 -7.54 -6.85
CA THR A 53 2.74 -8.43 -6.64
C THR A 53 1.72 -7.68 -5.80
N LEU A 54 0.49 -7.55 -6.32
CA LEU A 54 -0.69 -7.20 -5.52
C LEU A 54 -0.93 -8.35 -4.54
N PHE A 55 -0.25 -8.31 -3.39
CA PHE A 55 -0.62 -9.16 -2.26
C PHE A 55 -1.96 -8.67 -1.73
N LEU A 56 -3.05 -9.18 -2.33
CA LEU A 56 -4.36 -9.26 -1.71
C LEU A 56 -4.36 -10.16 -0.44
N ALA A 57 -3.19 -10.64 0.00
CA ALA A 57 -3.02 -11.50 1.16
C ALA A 57 -2.54 -10.76 2.43
N ALA A 58 -2.42 -9.42 2.40
CA ALA A 58 -2.80 -8.70 3.61
C ALA A 58 -4.31 -8.85 3.65
N LYS A 59 -4.83 -9.84 4.40
CA LYS A 59 -6.26 -9.88 4.76
C LYS A 59 -6.66 -8.43 5.03
N PRO A 60 -7.67 -7.86 4.36
CA PRO A 60 -8.16 -6.54 4.75
C PRO A 60 -8.29 -6.57 6.27
N LEU A 61 -7.54 -5.69 6.94
CA LEU A 61 -7.59 -5.56 8.38
C LEU A 61 -8.95 -4.96 8.70
N TYR A 62 -9.96 -5.83 8.78
CA TYR A 62 -11.29 -5.47 9.22
C TYR A 62 -11.19 -5.12 10.69
N ASN A 63 -11.26 -3.83 10.96
CA ASN A 63 -11.34 -3.25 12.28
C ASN A 63 -12.75 -2.70 12.45
N PHE A 64 -13.37 -3.04 13.57
CA PHE A 64 -14.54 -2.30 14.01
C PHE A 64 -14.09 -0.90 14.37
N TYR A 65 -14.67 0.11 13.73
CA TYR A 65 -14.55 1.48 14.19
C TYR A 65 -15.77 1.91 15.00
N LYS A 66 -16.85 1.11 14.94
CA LYS A 66 -17.98 1.14 15.86
C LYS A 66 -18.28 -0.29 16.30
N GLU A 67 -17.89 -0.62 17.52
CA GLU A 67 -18.14 -1.93 18.14
C GLU A 67 -19.56 -2.00 18.71
N LEU A 68 -20.07 -3.22 18.90
CA LEU A 68 -21.25 -3.44 19.71
C LEU A 68 -20.92 -3.23 21.19
N LEU A 69 -21.92 -2.86 21.98
CA LEU A 69 -21.81 -2.88 23.42
C LEU A 69 -21.65 -4.32 23.91
N ASP A 70 -20.76 -4.55 24.88
CA ASP A 70 -20.54 -5.87 25.50
C ASP A 70 -21.83 -6.47 26.09
N LYS A 71 -22.72 -5.61 26.57
CA LYS A 71 -24.02 -5.98 27.15
C LYS A 71 -25.07 -4.93 26.79
N MET A 72 -26.27 -5.40 26.48
CA MET A 72 -27.45 -4.56 26.29
C MET A 72 -28.62 -5.16 27.05
N GLU A 73 -29.23 -4.38 27.94
CA GLU A 73 -30.46 -4.78 28.60
C GLU A 73 -31.66 -4.40 27.73
N VAL A 74 -32.55 -5.36 27.50
CA VAL A 74 -33.72 -5.19 26.63
C VAL A 74 -34.96 -5.65 27.38
N PHE A 75 -36.00 -4.83 27.37
CA PHE A 75 -37.29 -5.18 27.98
C PHE A 75 -38.03 -6.21 27.13
N ARG A 76 -38.66 -7.19 27.79
CA ARG A 76 -39.52 -8.17 27.11
C ARG A 76 -40.56 -7.43 26.27
N THR A 77 -40.85 -8.00 25.08
CA THR A 77 -41.80 -7.50 24.06
C THR A 77 -41.42 -6.19 23.37
N LYS A 78 -40.23 -5.64 23.61
CA LYS A 78 -39.69 -4.50 22.86
C LYS A 78 -38.68 -4.93 21.80
N GLN A 79 -38.72 -4.23 20.67
CA GLN A 79 -37.71 -4.38 19.62
C GLN A 79 -36.46 -3.58 20.00
N THR A 80 -35.29 -4.13 19.68
CA THR A 80 -34.01 -3.44 19.78
C THR A 80 -33.23 -3.54 18.47
N ILE A 81 -32.25 -2.67 18.27
CA ILE A 81 -31.35 -2.66 17.11
C ILE A 81 -29.92 -2.70 17.62
N LEU A 82 -29.14 -3.65 17.12
CA LEU A 82 -27.71 -3.76 17.35
C LEU A 82 -27.00 -3.41 16.04
N GLU A 83 -26.12 -2.41 16.09
CA GLU A 83 -25.41 -1.92 14.91
C GLU A 83 -23.93 -1.75 15.22
N CYS A 84 -23.08 -2.32 14.38
CA CYS A 84 -21.63 -2.13 14.37
C CYS A 84 -21.19 -1.78 12.95
N CYS A 85 -20.01 -1.18 12.81
CA CYS A 85 -19.48 -0.84 11.51
C CYS A 85 -18.02 -1.28 11.39
N ILE A 86 -17.70 -1.84 10.22
CA ILE A 86 -16.37 -2.31 9.84
C ILE A 86 -15.80 -1.43 8.72
N ASN A 87 -14.49 -1.26 8.71
CA ASN A 87 -13.77 -0.62 7.61
C ASN A 87 -13.67 -1.53 6.37
N ASP A 88 -14.82 -1.82 5.73
CA ASP A 88 -14.85 -2.45 4.41
C ASP A 88 -14.87 -1.35 3.32
N LEU A 89 -14.08 -1.51 2.26
CA LEU A 89 -14.13 -0.64 1.06
C LEU A 89 -15.53 -0.62 0.42
N LYS A 90 -16.38 -1.62 0.72
CA LYS A 90 -17.77 -1.67 0.27
C LYS A 90 -18.75 -0.90 1.15
N GLY A 91 -18.30 -0.27 2.24
CA GLY A 91 -19.08 0.70 3.00
C GLY A 91 -20.34 0.14 3.67
N ILE A 92 -20.34 -1.13 4.07
CA ILE A 92 -21.50 -1.73 4.73
C ILE A 92 -21.45 -1.42 6.24
N CYS A 93 -22.30 -0.47 6.64
CA CYS A 93 -23.18 -0.63 7.79
C CYS A 93 -24.56 -1.01 7.21
#